data_AF-A0A960T2S2-F1
#
_entry.id   AF-A0A960T2S2-F1
#
_cell.length_a   1.000
_cell.length_b   1.000
_cell.length_c   1.000
_cell.angle_alpha   90.00
_cell.angle_beta   90.00
_cell.angle_gamma   90.00
#
_symmetry.space_group_name_H-M   'P 1'
#
loop_
_entity.id
_entity.type
_entity.pdbx_description
1 polymer ?
#
loop_
_entity_poly.entity_id
_entity_poly.type
_entity_poly.pdbx_seq_one_letter_code
_entity_poly.pdbx_strand_id
1 'polypeptide(L)'
;LHPYEILDGIAENTGSESVYLNIVPTVRKMLAACNPAKKDVPVVFTELGCDSRKGEDTQAHALIKAYTMGIAQGVACIQWFEGRDGDSGPLGLLDGRGNPRPAYHALGRMIEHLGQRPVYRGWVMLDGRHPAFLFDGAKGPLLIAWARNGKHDVRFETALRLLDLTDGTEQTTDTTSLGVAPLLVFDPPGKLAGRAVNDRPLPWGGDFSKAESVSLTVGDGQAERGLHTRSGAAAAKAVVAYGGSAHAGDIPGGNLFVVDPAFLSYDRVPIEITAEVRRKEDNKNAGFKLVYESPEGFKTAGHWYTIPDNERWHTAAWRIEDPCFVNYWGYNFALVSDGDEFNQYYLRRVTVRKAGD
;
A
#
# COMPACT_ATOMS: atom_id res chain seq x y z
N LEU A 1 -17.48 3.84 0.75
CA LEU A 1 -16.44 2.89 0.27
C LEU A 1 -15.89 2.16 1.47
N HIS A 2 -15.54 0.87 1.35
CA HIS A 2 -15.04 0.05 2.47
C HIS A 2 -13.63 -0.49 2.13
N PRO A 3 -12.55 0.30 2.29
CA PRO A 3 -11.23 -0.06 1.77
C PRO A 3 -10.45 -1.02 2.69
N TYR A 4 -11.08 -2.11 3.15
CA TYR A 4 -10.49 -3.07 4.08
C TYR A 4 -9.25 -3.76 3.52
N GLU A 5 -9.33 -4.25 2.28
CA GLU A 5 -8.27 -5.03 1.65
C GLU A 5 -7.00 -4.21 1.45
N ILE A 6 -7.16 -2.91 1.20
CA ILE A 6 -6.06 -1.96 1.06
C ILE A 6 -5.50 -1.58 2.43
N LEU A 7 -6.37 -1.32 3.42
CA LEU A 7 -5.97 -1.02 4.79
C LEU A 7 -5.20 -2.18 5.44
N ASP A 8 -5.58 -3.42 5.14
CA ASP A 8 -4.85 -4.60 5.59
C ASP A 8 -3.39 -4.58 5.12
N GLY A 9 -3.15 -4.14 3.88
CA GLY A 9 -1.78 -3.95 3.38
C GLY A 9 -1.00 -2.88 4.15
N ILE A 10 -1.67 -1.86 4.70
CA ILE A 10 -1.08 -0.84 5.57
C ILE A 10 -0.73 -1.42 6.94
N ALA A 11 -1.67 -2.18 7.53
CA ALA A 11 -1.47 -2.84 8.82
C ALA A 11 -0.28 -3.82 8.78
N GLU A 12 -0.13 -4.53 7.66
CA GLU A 12 0.95 -5.48 7.42
C GLU A 12 2.26 -4.82 6.98
N ASN A 13 2.29 -3.48 6.84
CA ASN A 13 3.44 -2.69 6.38
C ASN A 13 4.00 -3.18 5.03
N THR A 14 3.11 -3.59 4.11
CA THR A 14 3.46 -4.10 2.77
C THR A 14 3.75 -2.99 1.76
N GLY A 15 3.66 -1.73 2.15
CA GLY A 15 3.88 -0.59 1.26
C GLY A 15 2.66 -0.14 0.46
N SER A 16 1.45 -0.55 0.86
CA SER A 16 0.19 -0.21 0.17
C SER A 16 -0.26 1.26 0.37
N GLU A 17 0.54 2.13 0.99
CA GLU A 17 0.16 3.53 1.20
C GLU A 17 -0.07 4.26 -0.14
N SER A 18 0.70 3.96 -1.19
CA SER A 18 0.46 4.58 -2.51
C SER A 18 -0.92 4.22 -3.06
N VAL A 19 -1.38 2.98 -2.83
CA VAL A 19 -2.74 2.54 -3.17
C VAL A 19 -3.77 3.27 -2.32
N TYR A 20 -3.58 3.29 -1.00
CA TYR A 20 -4.54 3.90 -0.08
C TYR A 20 -4.72 5.41 -0.36
N LEU A 21 -3.63 6.13 -0.63
CA LEU A 21 -3.63 7.56 -0.97
C LEU A 21 -4.29 7.87 -2.33
N ASN A 22 -4.49 6.86 -3.18
CA ASN A 22 -5.09 7.00 -4.49
C ASN A 22 -6.52 6.45 -4.59
N ILE A 23 -7.15 6.06 -3.47
CA ILE A 23 -8.56 5.63 -3.45
C ILE A 23 -9.46 6.74 -3.99
N VAL A 24 -9.41 7.93 -3.38
CA VAL A 24 -10.25 9.07 -3.81
C VAL A 24 -9.91 9.48 -5.25
N PRO A 25 -8.65 9.77 -5.64
CA PRO A 25 -8.30 10.07 -7.03
C PRO A 25 -8.83 9.05 -8.05
N THR A 26 -8.70 7.76 -7.77
CA THR A 26 -9.19 6.70 -8.66
C THR A 26 -10.71 6.71 -8.77
N VAL A 27 -11.42 6.83 -7.65
CA VAL A 27 -12.88 6.92 -7.64
C VAL A 27 -13.38 8.17 -8.35
N ARG A 28 -12.65 9.30 -8.28
CA ARG A 28 -12.95 10.50 -9.07
C ARG A 28 -12.86 10.24 -10.56
N LYS A 29 -11.82 9.54 -11.03
CA LYS A 29 -11.71 9.11 -12.44
C LYS A 29 -12.89 8.22 -12.84
N MET A 30 -13.22 7.22 -12.01
CA MET A 30 -14.35 6.32 -12.25
C MET A 30 -15.67 7.06 -12.34
N LEU A 31 -15.95 7.97 -11.39
CA LEU A 31 -17.18 8.77 -11.39
C LEU A 31 -17.21 9.73 -12.58
N ALA A 32 -16.09 10.37 -12.93
CA ALA A 32 -16.01 11.23 -14.10
C ALA A 32 -16.37 10.50 -15.40
N ALA A 33 -16.04 9.21 -15.52
CA ALA A 33 -16.39 8.39 -16.67
C ALA A 33 -17.82 7.82 -16.61
N CYS A 34 -18.22 7.27 -15.46
CA CYS A 34 -19.48 6.52 -15.34
C CYS A 34 -20.68 7.38 -14.91
N ASN A 35 -20.45 8.45 -14.15
CA ASN A 35 -21.48 9.37 -13.67
C ASN A 35 -20.91 10.78 -13.45
N PRO A 36 -20.65 11.54 -14.54
CA PRO A 36 -19.95 12.83 -14.46
C PRO A 36 -20.61 13.83 -13.52
N ALA A 37 -21.95 13.79 -13.41
CA ALA A 37 -22.71 14.66 -12.49
C ALA A 37 -22.39 14.41 -11.01
N LYS A 38 -21.82 13.24 -10.69
CA LYS A 38 -21.38 12.87 -9.34
C LYS A 38 -19.87 12.88 -9.16
N LYS A 39 -19.07 13.33 -10.14
CA LYS A 39 -17.61 13.27 -10.06
C LYS A 39 -17.02 13.98 -8.85
N ASP A 40 -17.70 15.00 -8.31
CA ASP A 40 -17.23 15.84 -7.20
C ASP A 40 -17.97 15.61 -5.87
N VAL A 41 -18.85 14.59 -5.77
CA VAL A 41 -19.61 14.33 -4.52
C VAL A 41 -18.68 13.96 -3.35
N PRO A 42 -19.01 14.28 -2.09
CA PRO A 42 -18.20 13.86 -0.96
C PRO A 42 -17.95 12.34 -0.96
N VAL A 43 -16.70 11.91 -0.78
CA VAL A 43 -16.36 10.50 -0.61
C VAL A 43 -16.34 10.19 0.88
N VAL A 44 -17.08 9.17 1.27
CA VAL A 44 -17.15 8.68 2.65
C VAL A 44 -16.62 7.25 2.71
N PHE A 45 -15.73 7.01 3.66
CA PHE A 45 -15.41 5.65 4.07
C PHE A 45 -16.37 5.26 5.18
N THR A 46 -17.43 4.55 4.79
CA THR A 46 -18.54 4.14 5.65
C THR A 46 -18.19 2.97 6.55
N GLU A 47 -17.09 2.27 6.24
CA GLU A 47 -16.58 1.16 7.03
C GLU A 47 -15.10 0.97 6.74
N LEU A 48 -14.26 0.87 7.76
CA LEU A 48 -12.88 0.36 7.68
C LEU A 48 -12.38 0.04 9.08
N GLY A 49 -11.49 -0.92 9.21
CA GLY A 49 -10.92 -1.31 10.49
C GLY A 49 -9.74 -2.24 10.33
N CYS A 50 -9.06 -2.53 11.43
CA CYS A 50 -7.99 -3.51 11.49
C CYS A 50 -8.28 -4.46 12.65
N ASP A 51 -8.23 -5.76 12.36
CA ASP A 51 -8.47 -6.79 13.37
C ASP A 51 -7.36 -6.77 14.43
N SER A 52 -7.73 -6.67 15.70
CA SER A 52 -6.76 -6.61 16.80
C SER A 52 -5.97 -7.91 16.99
N ARG A 53 -6.39 -9.03 16.38
CA ARG A 53 -5.58 -10.27 16.32
C ARG A 53 -4.29 -10.09 15.53
N LYS A 54 -4.18 -9.05 14.70
CA LYS A 54 -2.92 -8.63 14.04
C LYS A 54 -1.97 -7.90 15.01
N GLY A 55 -2.39 -7.68 16.26
CA GLY A 55 -1.69 -6.91 17.28
C GLY A 55 -2.41 -5.59 17.57
N GLU A 56 -2.53 -5.24 18.85
CA GLU A 56 -3.22 -3.99 19.25
C GLU A 56 -2.46 -2.74 18.79
N ASP A 57 -1.12 -2.76 18.84
CA ASP A 57 -0.29 -1.67 18.30
C ASP A 57 -0.44 -1.58 16.77
N THR A 58 -0.52 -2.73 16.08
CA THR A 58 -0.79 -2.79 14.64
C THR A 58 -2.12 -2.13 14.30
N GLN A 59 -3.17 -2.41 15.08
CA GLN A 59 -4.48 -1.77 14.93
C GLN A 59 -4.39 -0.25 15.14
N ALA A 60 -3.68 0.21 16.18
CA ALA A 60 -3.49 1.63 16.44
C ALA A 60 -2.71 2.33 15.32
N HIS A 61 -1.63 1.72 14.82
CA HIS A 61 -0.89 2.23 13.67
C HIS A 61 -1.77 2.32 12.42
N ALA A 62 -2.53 1.28 12.11
CA ALA A 62 -3.44 1.25 10.97
C ALA A 62 -4.50 2.36 11.07
N LEU A 63 -5.06 2.57 12.26
CA LEU A 63 -6.00 3.67 12.53
C LEU A 63 -5.35 5.04 12.24
N ILE A 64 -4.20 5.31 12.83
CA ILE A 64 -3.52 6.61 12.65
C ILE A 64 -3.21 6.86 11.17
N LYS A 65 -2.67 5.86 10.48
CA LYS A 65 -2.34 5.93 9.05
C LYS A 65 -3.59 6.12 8.20
N ALA A 66 -4.69 5.39 8.47
CA ALA A 66 -5.95 5.50 7.74
C ALA A 66 -6.55 6.90 7.84
N TYR A 67 -6.65 7.46 9.06
CA TYR A 67 -7.16 8.81 9.24
C TYR A 67 -6.24 9.85 8.61
N THR A 68 -4.92 9.74 8.79
CA THR A 68 -3.95 10.67 8.20
C THR A 68 -4.04 10.69 6.67
N MET A 69 -3.96 9.53 6.03
CA MET A 69 -4.00 9.42 4.56
C MET A 69 -5.40 9.71 4.01
N GLY A 70 -6.46 9.36 4.74
CA GLY A 70 -7.84 9.65 4.36
C GLY A 70 -8.13 11.15 4.35
N ILE A 71 -7.69 11.89 5.37
CA ILE A 71 -7.76 13.36 5.38
C ILE A 71 -6.93 13.92 4.22
N ALA A 72 -5.70 13.44 4.03
CA ALA A 72 -4.79 13.94 2.99
C ALA A 72 -5.34 13.80 1.57
N GLN A 73 -6.12 12.77 1.29
CA GLN A 73 -6.75 12.54 -0.02
C GLN A 73 -8.18 13.12 -0.14
N GLY A 74 -8.66 13.85 0.89
CA GLY A 74 -9.95 14.54 0.85
C GLY A 74 -11.17 13.67 1.14
N VAL A 75 -11.03 12.59 1.93
CA VAL A 75 -12.17 11.83 2.43
C VAL A 75 -12.98 12.71 3.39
N ALA A 76 -14.28 12.83 3.14
CA ALA A 76 -15.15 13.72 3.90
C ALA A 76 -15.50 13.17 5.29
N CYS A 77 -15.57 11.84 5.43
CA CYS A 77 -15.83 11.17 6.69
C CYS A 77 -15.27 9.75 6.66
N ILE A 78 -14.67 9.34 7.77
CA ILE A 78 -14.14 8.00 8.01
C ILE A 78 -14.84 7.42 9.22
N GLN A 79 -15.53 6.30 9.02
CA GLN A 79 -16.20 5.55 10.07
C GLN A 79 -15.35 4.32 10.41
N TRP A 80 -14.60 4.38 11.50
CA TRP A 80 -13.88 3.23 12.02
C TRP A 80 -14.88 2.17 12.47
N PHE A 81 -14.75 0.99 11.90
CA PHE A 81 -15.48 -0.20 12.26
C PHE A 81 -14.59 -0.99 13.24
N GLU A 82 -14.93 -1.07 14.53
CA GLU A 82 -16.13 -0.53 15.17
C GLU A 82 -15.87 0.08 16.55
N GLY A 83 -16.91 0.61 17.20
CA GLY A 83 -16.75 1.27 18.50
C GLY A 83 -16.34 0.30 19.61
N ARG A 84 -16.90 -0.91 19.60
CA ARG A 84 -16.66 -1.98 20.56
C ARG A 84 -16.73 -3.31 19.84
N ASP A 85 -15.88 -4.28 20.18
CA ASP A 85 -15.92 -5.61 19.58
C ASP A 85 -17.35 -6.18 19.60
N GLY A 86 -17.84 -6.54 18.41
CA GLY A 86 -19.10 -7.22 18.17
C GLY A 86 -18.91 -8.54 17.43
N ASP A 87 -19.95 -8.94 16.69
CA ASP A 87 -20.02 -10.25 16.02
C ASP A 87 -19.10 -10.34 14.79
N SER A 88 -18.61 -9.20 14.30
CA SER A 88 -17.73 -9.10 13.11
C SER A 88 -16.25 -9.36 13.42
N GLY A 89 -15.92 -9.71 14.67
CA GLY A 89 -14.55 -9.93 15.14
C GLY A 89 -14.01 -8.75 15.97
N PRO A 90 -12.78 -8.86 16.49
CA PRO A 90 -12.27 -7.91 17.47
C PRO A 90 -11.68 -6.66 16.79
N LEU A 91 -12.55 -5.90 16.12
CA LEU A 91 -12.28 -4.66 15.37
C LEU A 91 -12.50 -3.40 16.22
N GLY A 92 -12.98 -3.56 17.44
CA GLY A 92 -13.39 -2.48 18.32
C GLY A 92 -12.25 -1.57 18.74
N LEU A 93 -12.53 -0.28 18.91
CA LEU A 93 -11.70 0.60 19.74
C LEU A 93 -11.75 0.17 21.22
N LEU A 94 -12.89 -0.37 21.62
CA LEU A 94 -13.11 -1.01 22.92
C LEU A 94 -13.18 -2.54 22.75
N ASP A 95 -12.65 -3.29 23.72
CA ASP A 95 -12.78 -4.74 23.73
C ASP A 95 -14.23 -5.21 24.02
N GLY A 96 -14.48 -6.52 23.92
CA GLY A 96 -15.79 -7.09 24.25
C GLY A 96 -16.31 -6.83 25.67
N ARG A 97 -15.48 -6.33 26.59
CA ARG A 97 -15.86 -5.91 27.96
C ARG A 97 -15.99 -4.39 28.10
N GLY A 98 -15.68 -3.61 27.06
CA GLY A 98 -15.72 -2.16 27.06
C GLY A 98 -14.42 -1.50 27.52
N ASN A 99 -13.32 -2.25 27.69
CA ASN A 99 -12.03 -1.65 28.02
C ASN A 99 -11.40 -1.02 26.78
N PRO A 100 -10.74 0.15 26.90
CA PRO A 100 -10.09 0.79 25.76
C PRO A 100 -8.86 0.02 25.30
N ARG A 101 -8.69 -0.08 23.98
CA ARG A 101 -7.47 -0.58 23.31
C ARG A 101 -6.51 0.58 23.00
N PRO A 102 -5.23 0.32 22.68
CA PRO A 102 -4.31 1.33 22.15
C PRO A 102 -4.90 2.21 21.04
N ALA A 103 -5.67 1.63 20.11
CA ALA A 103 -6.34 2.36 19.03
C ALA A 103 -7.34 3.43 19.53
N TYR A 104 -8.04 3.18 20.65
CA TYR A 104 -8.93 4.16 21.29
C TYR A 104 -8.15 5.39 21.76
N HIS A 105 -7.04 5.16 22.46
CA HIS A 105 -6.19 6.24 22.95
C HIS A 105 -5.50 6.99 21.80
N ALA A 106 -5.05 6.28 20.77
CA ALA A 106 -4.48 6.88 19.58
C ALA A 106 -5.46 7.82 18.87
N LEU A 107 -6.71 7.41 18.67
CA LEU A 107 -7.74 8.27 18.10
C LEU A 107 -7.99 9.51 18.98
N GLY A 108 -8.05 9.32 20.31
CA GLY A 108 -8.19 10.42 21.26
C GLY A 108 -7.06 11.46 21.14
N ARG A 109 -5.80 11.01 21.06
CA ARG A 109 -4.62 11.89 20.89
C ARG A 109 -4.60 12.57 19.53
N MET A 110 -4.98 11.87 18.46
CA MET A 110 -5.16 12.50 17.15
C MET A 110 -6.16 13.65 17.23
N ILE A 111 -7.33 13.42 17.84
CA ILE A 111 -8.35 14.46 18.03
C ILE A 111 -7.83 15.62 18.88
N GLU A 112 -7.10 15.34 19.96
CA GLU A 112 -6.52 16.37 20.83
C GLU A 112 -5.58 17.31 20.07
N HIS A 113 -4.69 16.75 19.24
CA HIS A 113 -3.63 17.53 18.60
C HIS A 113 -4.01 18.06 17.23
N LEU A 114 -4.67 17.26 16.38
CA LEU A 114 -5.14 17.68 15.07
C LEU A 114 -6.41 18.53 15.15
N GLY A 115 -7.20 18.37 16.21
CA GLY A 115 -8.52 18.95 16.34
C GLY A 115 -9.61 18.10 15.67
N GLN A 116 -10.87 18.49 15.88
CA GLN A 116 -12.05 17.81 15.32
C GLN A 116 -12.21 18.02 13.80
N ARG A 117 -11.52 19.02 13.23
CA ARG A 117 -11.57 19.40 11.81
C ARG A 117 -10.18 19.77 11.32
N PRO A 118 -9.26 18.80 11.21
CA PRO A 118 -7.90 19.08 10.76
C PRO A 118 -7.88 19.65 9.36
N VAL A 119 -6.98 20.61 9.12
CA VAL A 119 -6.73 21.15 7.79
C VAL A 119 -5.41 20.58 7.27
N TYR A 120 -5.48 19.72 6.27
CA TYR A 120 -4.30 19.21 5.58
C TYR A 120 -3.66 20.32 4.74
N ARG A 121 -2.35 20.49 4.86
CA ARG A 121 -1.57 21.52 4.13
C ARG A 121 -0.78 20.96 2.97
N GLY A 122 -0.50 19.67 2.97
CA GLY A 122 0.37 19.03 2.01
C GLY A 122 1.33 18.07 2.68
N TRP A 123 2.31 17.60 1.93
CA TRP A 123 3.32 16.67 2.42
C TRP A 123 4.72 17.25 2.22
N VAL A 124 5.67 16.79 3.04
CA VAL A 124 7.10 17.09 2.95
C VAL A 124 7.92 15.80 2.99
N MET A 125 9.19 15.88 2.57
CA MET A 125 10.14 14.77 2.72
C MET A 125 11.10 15.07 3.87
N LEU A 126 10.97 14.34 4.97
CA LEU A 126 11.93 14.35 6.08
C LEU A 126 13.23 13.70 5.61
N ASP A 127 14.34 14.41 5.83
CA ASP A 127 15.67 14.02 5.37
C ASP A 127 15.73 13.65 3.86
N GLY A 128 14.81 14.22 3.07
CA GLY A 128 14.66 13.89 1.65
C GLY A 128 14.19 12.46 1.35
N ARG A 129 13.84 11.66 2.37
CA ARG A 129 13.56 10.22 2.23
C ARG A 129 12.19 9.78 2.72
N HIS A 130 11.73 10.34 3.84
CA HIS A 130 10.52 9.85 4.51
C HIS A 130 9.38 10.85 4.34
N PRO A 131 8.26 10.45 3.72
CA PRO A 131 7.09 11.31 3.64
C PRO A 131 6.56 11.68 5.03
N ALA A 132 6.15 12.93 5.17
CA ALA A 132 5.43 13.42 6.34
C ALA A 132 4.26 14.31 5.91
N PHE A 133 3.13 14.16 6.58
CA PHE A 133 1.88 14.86 6.31
C PHE A 133 1.78 16.08 7.21
N LEU A 134 1.68 17.27 6.61
CA LEU A 134 1.56 18.54 7.32
C LEU A 134 0.09 18.91 7.52
N PHE A 135 -0.26 19.26 8.75
CA PHE A 135 -1.58 19.73 9.14
C PHE A 135 -1.48 21.04 9.91
N ASP A 136 -2.50 21.90 9.77
CA ASP A 136 -2.79 22.91 10.77
C ASP A 136 -3.51 22.21 11.93
N GLY A 137 -2.80 21.97 13.02
CA GLY A 137 -3.32 21.34 14.23
C GLY A 137 -4.05 22.31 15.14
N ALA A 138 -4.62 21.78 16.23
CA ALA A 138 -5.39 22.55 17.21
C ALA A 138 -4.58 23.65 17.92
N LYS A 139 -3.27 23.45 18.08
CA LYS A 139 -2.36 24.38 18.79
C LYS A 139 -1.25 24.96 17.91
N GLY A 140 -1.18 24.59 16.63
CA GLY A 140 -0.08 24.93 15.74
C GLY A 140 0.12 23.90 14.64
N PRO A 141 1.07 24.14 13.71
CA PRO A 141 1.39 23.18 12.66
C PRO A 141 1.97 21.88 13.23
N LEU A 142 1.61 20.75 12.62
CA LEU A 142 2.02 19.41 13.03
C LEU A 142 2.41 18.57 11.82
N LEU A 143 3.43 17.72 11.95
CA LEU A 143 3.70 16.66 10.99
C LEU A 143 3.30 15.31 11.56
N ILE A 144 2.70 14.45 10.75
CA ILE A 144 2.60 13.01 11.03
C ILE A 144 3.51 12.28 10.04
N ALA A 145 4.41 11.43 10.54
CA ALA A 145 5.36 10.71 9.71
C ALA A 145 5.53 9.26 10.17
N TRP A 146 5.84 8.38 9.23
CA TRP A 146 6.31 7.02 9.49
C TRP A 146 7.23 6.59 8.35
N ALA A 147 8.06 5.60 8.62
CA ALA A 147 8.82 4.91 7.61
C ALA A 147 7.98 3.82 6.96
N ARG A 148 8.25 3.56 5.67
CA ARG A 148 7.60 2.49 4.91
C ARG A 148 7.89 1.11 5.50
N ASN A 149 9.13 0.88 5.90
CA ASN A 149 9.60 -0.34 6.53
C ASN A 149 10.80 -0.02 7.43
N GLY A 150 11.20 -0.99 8.25
CA GLY A 150 12.40 -0.88 9.09
C GLY A 150 12.36 0.30 10.07
N LYS A 151 13.55 0.68 10.54
CA LYS A 151 13.81 1.85 11.37
C LYS A 151 14.88 2.68 10.69
N HIS A 152 14.68 3.99 10.63
CA HIS A 152 15.57 4.92 9.95
C HIS A 152 15.86 6.11 10.85
N ASP A 153 17.13 6.46 10.99
CA ASP A 153 17.52 7.64 11.73
C ASP A 153 17.12 8.90 10.94
N VAL A 154 16.39 9.78 11.60
CA VAL A 154 15.98 11.08 11.09
C VAL A 154 16.56 12.15 12.01
N ARG A 155 17.22 13.12 11.40
CA ARG A 155 17.78 14.28 12.10
C ARG A 155 17.05 15.56 11.73
N PHE A 156 16.72 16.35 12.73
CA PHE A 156 16.15 17.68 12.62
C PHE A 156 17.24 18.74 12.80
N GLU A 157 17.03 19.93 12.24
CA GLU A 157 17.97 21.06 12.41
C GLU A 157 18.02 21.56 13.86
N THR A 158 16.94 21.36 14.61
CA THR A 158 16.77 21.75 16.01
C THR A 158 16.06 20.64 16.76
N ALA A 159 16.16 20.63 18.10
CA ALA A 159 15.34 19.74 18.91
C ALA A 159 13.85 20.08 18.73
N LEU A 160 13.03 19.07 18.44
CA LEU A 160 11.58 19.18 18.27
C LEU A 160 10.88 18.30 19.30
N ARG A 161 9.67 18.69 19.70
CA ARG A 161 8.80 17.82 20.50
C ARG A 161 8.19 16.78 19.58
N LEU A 162 8.32 15.52 19.98
CA LEU A 162 7.77 14.35 19.29
C LEU A 162 6.81 13.63 20.24
N LEU A 163 5.73 13.08 19.69
CA LEU A 163 4.77 12.23 20.38
C LEU A 163 4.55 10.95 19.59
N ASP A 164 4.72 9.81 20.24
CA ASP A 164 4.18 8.54 19.73
C ASP A 164 2.68 8.50 20.03
N LEU A 165 1.87 8.43 18.97
CA LEU A 165 0.41 8.48 19.09
C LEU A 165 -0.17 7.19 19.68
N THR A 166 0.58 6.08 19.66
CA THR A 166 0.12 4.77 20.11
C THR A 166 0.18 4.65 21.63
N ASP A 167 1.34 4.93 22.24
CA ASP A 167 1.55 4.80 23.68
C ASP A 167 1.47 6.14 24.44
N GLY A 168 1.58 7.26 23.73
CA GLY A 168 1.56 8.60 24.31
C GLY A 168 2.92 9.09 24.80
N THR A 169 4.00 8.38 24.49
CA THR A 169 5.35 8.75 24.89
C THR A 169 5.76 10.05 24.19
N GLU A 170 6.13 11.06 24.99
CA GLU A 170 6.67 12.32 24.50
C GLU A 170 8.18 12.40 24.71
N GLN A 171 8.86 13.05 23.75
CA GLN A 171 10.28 13.37 23.86
C GLN A 171 10.59 14.69 23.15
N THR A 172 11.67 15.35 23.56
CA THR A 172 12.23 16.51 22.83
C THR A 172 13.64 16.15 22.40
N THR A 173 13.86 16.08 21.08
CA THR A 173 15.12 15.60 20.50
C THR A 173 15.34 16.17 19.11
N ASP A 174 16.60 16.32 18.70
CA ASP A 174 17.00 16.66 17.33
C ASP A 174 17.21 15.42 16.45
N THR A 175 17.10 14.22 17.03
CA THR A 175 17.29 12.94 16.35
C THR A 175 16.28 11.91 16.84
N THR A 176 15.74 11.12 15.91
CA THR A 176 14.83 10.02 16.25
C THR A 176 14.95 8.87 15.25
N SER A 177 14.58 7.67 15.67
CA SER A 177 14.46 6.51 14.79
C SER A 177 13.02 6.41 14.31
N LEU A 178 12.76 6.83 13.06
CA LEU A 178 11.47 6.71 12.41
C LEU A 178 11.24 5.26 11.96
N GLY A 179 10.24 4.60 12.54
CA GLY A 179 9.81 3.26 12.16
C GLY A 179 8.44 3.26 11.48
N VAL A 180 7.83 2.09 11.37
CA VAL A 180 6.46 1.93 10.87
C VAL A 180 5.38 2.50 11.79
N ALA A 181 5.72 2.76 13.06
CA ALA A 181 4.88 3.44 14.03
C ALA A 181 4.77 4.93 13.68
N PRO A 182 3.56 5.49 13.53
CA PRO A 182 3.37 6.90 13.26
C PRO A 182 3.81 7.79 14.41
N LEU A 183 4.63 8.80 14.10
CA LEU A 183 5.06 9.83 15.01
C LEU A 183 4.43 11.17 14.66
N LEU A 184 4.01 11.91 15.68
CA LEU A 184 3.59 13.29 15.59
C LEU A 184 4.79 14.21 15.94
N VAL A 185 5.10 15.16 15.08
CA VAL A 185 6.14 16.18 15.28
C VAL A 185 5.46 17.52 15.46
N PHE A 186 5.73 18.19 16.59
CA PHE A 186 5.16 19.50 16.88
C PHE A 186 6.01 20.62 16.32
N ASP A 187 5.34 21.69 15.88
CA ASP A 187 5.93 22.96 15.50
C ASP A 187 7.14 22.80 14.55
N PRO A 188 6.95 22.10 13.40
CA PRO A 188 8.04 21.89 12.45
C PRO A 188 8.64 23.24 12.02
N PRO A 189 9.97 23.35 11.85
CA PRO A 189 10.61 24.60 11.48
C PRO A 189 9.97 25.21 10.22
N GLY A 190 9.81 26.53 10.19
CA GLY A 190 9.11 27.21 9.08
C GLY A 190 9.71 26.91 7.69
N LYS A 191 11.02 26.65 7.61
CA LYS A 191 11.67 26.19 6.37
C LYS A 191 11.21 24.80 5.92
N LEU A 192 10.96 23.89 6.86
CA LEU A 192 10.43 22.56 6.58
C LEU A 192 8.96 22.65 6.18
N ALA A 193 8.15 23.36 6.98
CA ALA A 193 6.72 23.56 6.69
C ALA A 193 6.48 24.28 5.35
N GLY A 194 7.32 25.27 5.02
CA GLY A 194 7.25 26.02 3.76
C GLY A 194 7.59 25.20 2.51
N ARG A 195 8.08 23.96 2.66
CA ARG A 195 8.32 23.02 1.55
C ARG A 195 7.13 22.11 1.26
N ALA A 196 6.02 22.26 1.98
CA ALA A 196 4.85 21.41 1.81
C ALA A 196 4.28 21.51 0.39
N VAL A 197 3.96 20.34 -0.18
CA VAL A 197 3.40 20.19 -1.53
C VAL A 197 1.99 19.61 -1.42
N ASN A 198 1.03 20.17 -2.14
CA ASN A 198 -0.37 19.70 -2.15
C ASN A 198 -1.04 19.73 -3.54
N ASP A 199 -0.30 20.13 -4.57
CA ASP A 199 -0.77 20.24 -5.95
C ASP A 199 -0.56 18.94 -6.76
N ARG A 200 0.09 17.94 -6.15
CA ARG A 200 0.34 16.63 -6.73
C ARG A 200 0.27 15.51 -5.68
N PRO A 201 -0.01 14.26 -6.10
CA PRO A 201 -0.02 13.11 -5.21
C PRO A 201 1.31 12.95 -4.46
N LEU A 202 1.23 12.44 -3.23
CA LEU A 202 2.42 12.04 -2.47
C LEU A 202 3.06 10.81 -3.15
N PRO A 203 4.33 10.88 -3.59
CA PRO A 203 4.98 9.79 -4.32
C PRO A 203 5.49 8.71 -3.37
N TRP A 204 4.57 8.05 -2.66
CA TRP A 204 4.92 6.98 -1.73
C TRP A 204 5.55 5.81 -2.47
N GLY A 205 6.83 5.53 -2.22
CA GLY A 205 7.58 4.51 -2.96
C GLY A 205 8.06 4.95 -4.36
N GLY A 206 7.81 6.20 -4.77
CA GLY A 206 8.24 6.78 -6.05
C GLY A 206 7.11 7.51 -6.78
N ASP A 207 7.48 8.29 -7.81
CA ASP A 207 6.53 8.88 -8.75
C ASP A 207 6.59 8.12 -10.08
N PHE A 208 5.53 7.37 -10.36
CA PHE A 208 5.41 6.56 -11.58
C PHE A 208 4.44 7.15 -12.61
N SER A 209 3.97 8.38 -12.41
CA SER A 209 3.00 9.04 -13.30
C SER A 209 3.47 9.18 -14.75
N LYS A 210 4.79 9.29 -14.95
CA LYS A 210 5.44 9.40 -16.26
C LYS A 210 6.23 8.15 -16.65
N ALA A 211 6.13 7.07 -15.89
CA ALA A 211 6.84 5.84 -16.21
C ALA A 211 6.20 5.14 -17.42
N GLU A 212 7.04 4.59 -18.30
CA GLU A 212 6.62 3.73 -19.42
C GLU A 212 6.39 2.28 -18.97
N SER A 213 7.09 1.88 -17.91
CA SER A 213 6.96 0.56 -17.29
C SER A 213 7.19 0.61 -15.79
N VAL A 214 6.55 -0.31 -15.08
CA VAL A 214 6.80 -0.65 -13.68
C VAL A 214 7.25 -2.09 -13.56
N SER A 215 8.02 -2.40 -12.52
CA SER A 215 8.60 -3.74 -12.39
C SER A 215 8.86 -4.15 -10.95
N LEU A 216 8.81 -5.46 -10.73
CA LEU A 216 9.27 -6.13 -9.53
C LEU A 216 10.44 -7.02 -9.95
N THR A 217 11.59 -6.83 -9.33
CA THR A 217 12.69 -7.81 -9.39
C THR A 217 12.82 -8.48 -8.04
N VAL A 218 12.94 -9.79 -8.07
CA VAL A 218 12.86 -10.68 -6.92
C VAL A 218 14.22 -11.36 -6.74
N GLY A 219 14.78 -11.39 -5.51
CA GLY A 219 16.12 -11.91 -5.29
C GLY A 219 16.88 -11.38 -4.06
N ASP A 220 18.23 -11.36 -4.11
CA ASP A 220 19.13 -10.92 -3.03
C ASP A 220 18.91 -9.45 -2.63
N GLY A 221 18.21 -8.70 -3.47
CA GLY A 221 17.53 -7.47 -3.10
C GLY A 221 16.23 -7.36 -3.87
N GLN A 222 15.09 -7.50 -3.19
CA GLN A 222 13.79 -7.20 -3.79
C GLN A 222 13.76 -5.73 -4.19
N ALA A 223 13.56 -5.47 -5.48
CA ALA A 223 13.50 -4.14 -6.04
C ALA A 223 12.12 -3.90 -6.64
N GLU A 224 11.34 -3.07 -5.95
CA GLU A 224 10.01 -2.64 -6.37
C GLU A 224 10.11 -1.28 -7.05
N ARG A 225 9.65 -1.20 -8.29
CA ARG A 225 9.63 0.03 -9.10
C ARG A 225 8.22 0.24 -9.64
N GLY A 226 7.30 0.63 -8.76
CA GLY A 226 5.89 0.87 -9.08
C GLY A 226 5.08 -0.41 -9.30
N LEU A 227 5.67 -1.57 -9.00
CA LEU A 227 4.99 -2.86 -8.96
C LEU A 227 5.38 -3.55 -7.66
N HIS A 228 4.38 -3.96 -6.91
CA HIS A 228 4.50 -4.57 -5.59
C HIS A 228 3.87 -5.96 -5.62
N THR A 229 4.28 -6.83 -4.69
CA THR A 229 3.64 -8.12 -4.48
C THR A 229 3.03 -8.22 -3.08
N ARG A 230 1.81 -8.77 -2.98
CA ARG A 230 1.14 -9.05 -1.69
C ARG A 230 1.38 -10.47 -1.20
N SER A 231 1.80 -11.36 -2.08
CA SER A 231 2.10 -12.74 -1.75
C SER A 231 3.46 -12.79 -1.04
N GLY A 232 3.44 -12.61 0.28
CA GLY A 232 4.45 -13.22 1.14
C GLY A 232 5.71 -12.41 1.48
N ALA A 233 5.57 -11.17 1.95
CA ALA A 233 6.59 -10.65 2.88
C ALA A 233 6.78 -11.59 4.11
N ALA A 234 5.75 -12.42 4.40
CA ALA A 234 5.78 -13.48 5.41
C ALA A 234 5.89 -14.92 4.86
N ALA A 235 5.95 -15.18 3.54
CA ALA A 235 5.72 -16.54 3.01
C ALA A 235 6.76 -17.11 2.01
N ALA A 236 7.79 -16.38 1.57
CA ALA A 236 8.81 -16.98 0.71
C ALA A 236 10.23 -16.52 1.05
N LYS A 237 11.14 -17.48 1.22
CA LYS A 237 12.58 -17.25 1.38
C LYS A 237 13.17 -16.94 0.00
N ALA A 238 13.95 -15.87 -0.12
CA ALA A 238 14.79 -15.67 -1.29
C ALA A 238 15.70 -16.90 -1.50
N VAL A 239 15.75 -17.42 -2.72
CA VAL A 239 16.59 -18.55 -3.09
C VAL A 239 17.57 -18.14 -4.18
N VAL A 240 18.74 -18.77 -4.18
CA VAL A 240 19.72 -18.65 -5.27
C VAL A 240 19.48 -19.80 -6.24
N ALA A 241 19.02 -19.50 -7.45
CA ALA A 241 18.74 -20.47 -8.50
C ALA A 241 19.67 -20.22 -9.71
N TYR A 242 20.67 -21.08 -9.89
CA TYR A 242 21.59 -21.12 -11.04
C TYR A 242 22.12 -19.75 -11.48
N GLY A 243 22.87 -19.09 -10.59
CA GLY A 243 23.59 -17.85 -10.89
C GLY A 243 22.80 -16.56 -10.70
N GLY A 244 21.60 -16.62 -10.10
CA GLY A 244 20.84 -15.43 -9.71
C GLY A 244 19.76 -15.74 -8.69
N SER A 245 19.26 -14.70 -8.03
CA SER A 245 18.30 -14.84 -6.94
C SER A 245 16.85 -14.78 -7.45
N ALA A 246 15.93 -15.48 -6.76
CA ALA A 246 14.52 -15.60 -7.14
C ALA A 246 13.63 -15.95 -5.92
N HIS A 247 12.30 -15.96 -6.09
CA HIS A 247 11.34 -16.51 -5.12
C HIS A 247 10.62 -17.74 -5.65
N ALA A 248 10.28 -18.66 -4.74
CA ALA A 248 9.40 -19.78 -5.03
C ALA A 248 7.94 -19.31 -5.26
N GLY A 249 7.30 -19.86 -6.29
CA GLY A 249 5.94 -19.54 -6.69
C GLY A 249 4.87 -20.39 -5.99
N ASP A 250 5.22 -21.13 -4.94
CA ASP A 250 4.36 -22.08 -4.24
C ASP A 250 3.43 -21.45 -3.20
N ILE A 251 3.06 -20.20 -3.41
CA ILE A 251 2.19 -19.46 -2.51
C ILE A 251 0.74 -19.87 -2.76
N PRO A 252 0.00 -20.40 -1.76
CA PRO A 252 -1.41 -20.71 -1.90
C PRO A 252 -2.20 -19.48 -2.38
N GLY A 253 -2.91 -19.61 -3.51
CA GLY A 253 -3.63 -18.51 -4.15
C GLY A 253 -2.86 -17.75 -5.25
N GLY A 254 -1.59 -18.09 -5.47
CA GLY A 254 -0.75 -17.52 -6.54
C GLY A 254 0.04 -16.27 -6.14
N ASN A 255 0.84 -15.76 -7.08
CA ASN A 255 1.57 -14.50 -6.88
C ASN A 255 0.64 -13.32 -7.18
N LEU A 256 0.39 -12.46 -6.19
CA LEU A 256 -0.55 -11.32 -6.30
C LEU A 256 0.21 -10.02 -6.49
N PHE A 257 -0.12 -9.25 -7.52
CA PHE A 257 0.60 -8.04 -7.88
C PHE A 257 -0.27 -6.79 -7.81
N VAL A 258 0.33 -5.73 -7.28
CA VAL A 258 -0.26 -4.40 -7.15
C VAL A 258 0.55 -3.43 -7.99
N VAL A 259 -0.12 -2.78 -8.92
CA VAL A 259 0.47 -1.73 -9.77
C VAL A 259 0.27 -0.39 -9.09
N ASP A 260 1.30 0.45 -9.09
CA ASP A 260 1.21 1.78 -8.51
C ASP A 260 0.14 2.62 -9.25
N PRO A 261 -0.84 3.21 -8.55
CA PRO A 261 -1.95 3.91 -9.20
C PRO A 261 -1.55 5.16 -9.99
N ALA A 262 -0.38 5.74 -9.70
CA ALA A 262 0.16 6.83 -10.51
C ALA A 262 0.57 6.33 -11.90
N PHE A 263 1.06 5.09 -12.02
CA PHE A 263 1.38 4.48 -13.31
C PHE A 263 0.12 4.11 -14.10
N LEU A 264 -0.77 3.33 -13.48
CA LEU A 264 -2.01 2.84 -14.10
C LEU A 264 -3.08 2.63 -13.03
N SER A 265 -4.27 3.18 -13.25
CA SER A 265 -5.43 3.04 -12.36
C SER A 265 -6.68 2.73 -13.17
N TYR A 266 -7.58 3.69 -13.33
CA TYR A 266 -8.81 3.54 -14.13
C TYR A 266 -8.60 3.75 -15.64
N ASP A 267 -7.43 4.25 -16.04
CA ASP A 267 -7.13 4.56 -17.43
C ASP A 267 -7.05 3.26 -18.26
N ARG A 268 -7.83 3.17 -19.34
CA ARG A 268 -7.95 1.96 -20.19
C ARG A 268 -6.91 1.95 -21.31
N VAL A 269 -5.64 2.07 -20.93
CA VAL A 269 -4.53 1.99 -21.88
C VAL A 269 -4.10 0.53 -22.00
N PRO A 270 -4.00 -0.05 -23.22
CA PRO A 270 -3.47 -1.40 -23.37
C PRO A 270 -2.10 -1.54 -22.72
N ILE A 271 -1.84 -2.71 -22.13
CA ILE A 271 -0.59 -3.01 -21.45
C ILE A 271 -0.01 -4.34 -21.90
N GLU A 272 1.28 -4.50 -21.67
CA GLU A 272 1.97 -5.76 -21.73
C GLU A 272 2.46 -6.13 -20.33
N ILE A 273 2.23 -7.39 -19.95
CA ILE A 273 2.78 -7.99 -18.73
C ILE A 273 3.77 -9.07 -19.16
N THR A 274 4.97 -9.06 -18.57
CA THR A 274 5.97 -10.10 -18.76
C THR A 274 6.40 -10.67 -17.42
N ALA A 275 6.58 -12.00 -17.34
CA ALA A 275 7.10 -12.69 -16.18
C ALA A 275 8.27 -13.59 -16.56
N GLU A 276 9.41 -13.42 -15.88
CA GLU A 276 10.58 -14.29 -16.01
C GLU A 276 10.51 -15.42 -14.98
N VAL A 277 10.32 -16.64 -15.48
CA VAL A 277 10.02 -17.83 -14.67
C VAL A 277 10.87 -19.04 -15.07
N ARG A 278 11.01 -19.99 -14.16
CA ARG A 278 11.75 -21.24 -14.35
C ARG A 278 11.17 -22.32 -13.44
N ARG A 279 11.15 -23.59 -13.84
CA ARG A 279 10.86 -24.70 -12.92
C ARG A 279 11.89 -24.81 -11.78
N LYS A 280 11.45 -25.30 -10.62
CA LYS A 280 12.33 -25.69 -9.51
C LYS A 280 13.26 -26.86 -9.89
N GLU A 281 14.24 -27.16 -9.05
CA GLU A 281 15.31 -28.15 -9.29
C GLU A 281 14.76 -29.55 -9.59
N ASP A 282 13.67 -29.95 -8.94
CA ASP A 282 12.99 -31.22 -9.21
C ASP A 282 12.39 -31.32 -10.64
N ASN A 283 12.39 -30.21 -11.39
CA ASN A 283 11.89 -30.05 -12.75
C ASN A 283 10.44 -30.54 -12.96
N LYS A 284 9.64 -30.56 -11.88
CA LYS A 284 8.22 -30.94 -11.90
C LYS A 284 7.46 -30.06 -12.89
N ASN A 285 6.38 -30.62 -13.44
CA ASN A 285 5.51 -29.86 -14.33
C ASN A 285 5.00 -28.62 -13.59
N ALA A 286 5.19 -27.45 -14.18
CA ALA A 286 4.82 -26.19 -13.57
C ALA A 286 4.25 -25.25 -14.62
N GLY A 287 3.30 -24.44 -14.19
CA GLY A 287 2.62 -23.51 -15.06
C GLY A 287 1.61 -22.69 -14.30
N PHE A 288 1.04 -21.73 -15.00
CA PHE A 288 0.07 -20.80 -14.45
C PHE A 288 -0.69 -20.11 -15.59
N LYS A 289 -1.79 -19.46 -15.23
CA LYS A 289 -2.50 -18.48 -16.05
C LYS A 289 -2.34 -17.09 -15.45
N LEU A 290 -2.39 -16.05 -16.28
CA LEU A 290 -2.46 -14.66 -15.83
C LEU A 290 -3.92 -14.26 -15.64
N VAL A 291 -4.29 -13.87 -14.42
CA VAL A 291 -5.62 -13.35 -14.08
C VAL A 291 -5.49 -11.86 -13.75
N TYR A 292 -6.31 -10.99 -14.32
CA TYR A 292 -6.17 -9.53 -14.18
C TYR A 292 -7.51 -8.82 -13.99
N GLU A 293 -7.46 -7.63 -13.40
CA GLU A 293 -8.60 -6.76 -13.14
C GLU A 293 -9.03 -6.00 -14.41
N SER A 294 -10.29 -6.20 -14.83
CA SER A 294 -10.91 -5.56 -16.00
C SER A 294 -12.23 -4.86 -15.61
N PRO A 295 -12.84 -4.06 -16.51
CA PRO A 295 -14.13 -3.42 -16.25
C PRO A 295 -15.27 -4.39 -15.93
N GLU A 296 -15.16 -5.65 -16.34
CA GLU A 296 -16.16 -6.71 -16.13
C GLU A 296 -15.81 -7.64 -14.96
N GLY A 297 -14.81 -7.26 -14.15
CA GLY A 297 -14.24 -8.09 -13.09
C GLY A 297 -12.94 -8.77 -13.52
N PHE A 298 -12.55 -9.84 -12.82
CA PHE A 298 -11.30 -10.53 -13.11
C PHE A 298 -11.41 -11.42 -14.37
N LYS A 299 -10.47 -11.25 -15.30
CA LYS A 299 -10.37 -12.02 -16.55
C LYS A 299 -9.07 -12.82 -16.60
N THR A 300 -9.07 -13.91 -17.34
CA THR A 300 -7.83 -14.64 -17.67
C THR A 300 -7.29 -14.12 -19.00
N ALA A 301 -6.01 -13.73 -19.04
CA ALA A 301 -5.34 -13.31 -20.25
C ALA A 301 -4.75 -14.52 -20.99
N GLY A 302 -5.12 -14.67 -22.26
CA GLY A 302 -4.60 -15.73 -23.13
C GLY A 302 -4.93 -17.14 -22.64
N HIS A 303 -3.92 -18.01 -22.66
CA HIS A 303 -4.04 -19.43 -22.28
C HIS A 303 -3.09 -19.78 -21.14
N TRP A 304 -3.24 -20.99 -20.60
CA TRP A 304 -2.30 -21.57 -19.66
C TRP A 304 -0.87 -21.55 -20.20
N TYR A 305 0.08 -21.09 -19.39
CA TYR A 305 1.50 -21.12 -19.70
C TYR A 305 2.18 -22.27 -18.95
N THR A 306 2.55 -23.32 -19.69
CA THR A 306 3.43 -24.38 -19.16
C THR A 306 4.87 -23.93 -19.28
N ILE A 307 5.58 -23.89 -18.16
CA ILE A 307 7.01 -23.54 -18.14
C ILE A 307 7.78 -24.70 -18.78
N PRO A 308 8.67 -24.45 -19.77
CA PRO A 308 9.46 -25.52 -20.39
C PRO A 308 10.37 -26.27 -19.41
N ASP A 309 10.63 -27.54 -19.69
CA ASP A 309 11.32 -28.52 -18.83
C ASP A 309 12.85 -28.57 -19.00
N ASN A 310 13.47 -27.43 -19.35
CA ASN A 310 14.87 -27.37 -19.78
C ASN A 310 15.79 -26.57 -18.86
N GLU A 311 15.39 -26.36 -17.60
CA GLU A 311 16.18 -25.67 -16.56
C GLU A 311 16.62 -24.23 -16.88
N ARG A 312 16.06 -23.60 -17.93
CA ARG A 312 16.36 -22.22 -18.30
C ARG A 312 15.30 -21.25 -17.80
N TRP A 313 15.68 -19.99 -17.65
CA TRP A 313 14.73 -18.90 -17.47
C TRP A 313 13.95 -18.68 -18.77
N HIS A 314 12.63 -18.54 -18.65
CA HIS A 314 11.72 -18.27 -19.75
C HIS A 314 10.93 -17.01 -19.47
N THR A 315 10.60 -16.26 -20.52
CA THR A 315 9.71 -15.10 -20.42
C THR A 315 8.34 -15.49 -20.94
N ALA A 316 7.36 -15.47 -20.05
CA ALA A 316 5.95 -15.48 -20.43
C ALA A 316 5.48 -14.04 -20.63
N ALA A 317 4.66 -13.80 -21.65
CA ALA A 317 4.21 -12.47 -22.02
C ALA A 317 2.72 -12.49 -22.40
N TRP A 318 2.00 -11.46 -21.96
CA TRP A 318 0.59 -11.25 -22.27
C TRP A 318 0.37 -9.80 -22.65
N ARG A 319 -0.50 -9.59 -23.63
CA ARG A 319 -1.06 -8.27 -23.96
C ARG A 319 -2.49 -8.20 -23.43
N ILE A 320 -2.81 -7.11 -22.76
CA ILE A 320 -4.12 -6.84 -22.15
C ILE A 320 -4.66 -5.56 -22.77
N GLU A 321 -5.84 -5.63 -23.38
CA GLU A 321 -6.45 -4.50 -24.08
C GLU A 321 -7.35 -3.65 -23.17
N ASP A 322 -7.90 -4.25 -22.10
CA ASP A 322 -8.90 -3.64 -21.24
C ASP A 322 -8.52 -3.67 -19.74
N PRO A 323 -7.30 -3.25 -19.35
CA PRO A 323 -6.98 -3.19 -17.92
C PRO A 323 -7.86 -2.16 -17.21
N CYS A 324 -8.30 -2.48 -15.99
CA CYS A 324 -9.01 -1.56 -15.11
C CYS A 324 -8.48 -1.72 -13.69
N PHE A 325 -7.24 -1.28 -13.46
CA PHE A 325 -6.46 -1.55 -12.25
C PHE A 325 -6.87 -0.63 -11.09
N VAL A 326 -8.12 -0.74 -10.65
CA VAL A 326 -8.69 0.05 -9.54
C VAL A 326 -8.47 -0.59 -8.17
N ASN A 327 -7.79 -1.75 -8.13
CA ASN A 327 -7.38 -2.45 -6.92
C ASN A 327 -8.57 -3.00 -6.11
N TYR A 328 -9.61 -3.50 -6.80
CA TYR A 328 -10.88 -3.93 -6.23
C TYR A 328 -10.75 -4.92 -5.06
N TRP A 329 -9.83 -5.89 -5.15
CA TRP A 329 -9.54 -6.85 -4.07
C TRP A 329 -8.17 -6.62 -3.41
N GLY A 330 -7.66 -5.40 -3.51
CA GLY A 330 -6.34 -5.08 -2.99
C GLY A 330 -5.18 -5.60 -3.86
N TYR A 331 -5.43 -6.03 -5.10
CA TYR A 331 -4.43 -6.40 -6.12
C TYR A 331 -5.02 -6.21 -7.53
N ASN A 332 -4.16 -6.15 -8.54
CA ASN A 332 -4.56 -5.87 -9.93
C ASN A 332 -4.41 -7.08 -10.86
N PHE A 333 -3.42 -7.94 -10.63
CA PHE A 333 -3.30 -9.19 -11.37
C PHE A 333 -2.57 -10.26 -10.56
N ALA A 334 -2.68 -11.51 -11.02
CA ALA A 334 -2.10 -12.67 -10.37
C ALA A 334 -1.57 -13.70 -11.37
N LEU A 335 -0.51 -14.42 -10.97
CA LEU A 335 -0.08 -15.65 -11.64
C LEU A 335 -0.66 -16.84 -10.86
N VAL A 336 -1.67 -17.48 -11.44
CA VAL A 336 -2.49 -18.51 -10.78
C VAL A 336 -2.14 -19.88 -11.32
N SER A 337 -1.63 -20.76 -10.46
CA SER A 337 -1.43 -22.18 -10.75
C SER A 337 -2.65 -23.01 -10.33
N ASP A 338 -2.91 -24.10 -11.02
CA ASP A 338 -3.99 -25.04 -10.70
C ASP A 338 -3.58 -25.97 -9.54
N GLY A 339 -3.50 -25.40 -8.34
CA GLY A 339 -3.10 -26.10 -7.11
C GLY A 339 -1.59 -26.25 -6.93
N ASP A 340 -1.21 -26.99 -5.88
CA ASP A 340 0.19 -27.13 -5.45
C ASP A 340 1.04 -28.02 -6.38
N GLU A 341 0.40 -28.70 -7.32
CA GLU A 341 1.10 -29.50 -8.33
C GLU A 341 1.88 -28.62 -9.32
N PHE A 342 1.28 -27.50 -9.76
CA PHE A 342 1.84 -26.68 -10.85
C PHE A 342 2.53 -25.40 -10.38
N ASN A 343 2.53 -25.11 -9.08
CA ASN A 343 3.18 -23.93 -8.51
C ASN A 343 4.70 -24.12 -8.26
N GLN A 344 5.28 -25.20 -8.80
CA GLN A 344 6.67 -25.61 -8.62
C GLN A 344 7.65 -24.84 -9.52
N TYR A 345 7.63 -23.51 -9.42
CA TYR A 345 8.49 -22.62 -10.21
C TYR A 345 9.10 -21.50 -9.38
N TYR A 346 10.10 -20.85 -9.97
CA TYR A 346 10.74 -19.63 -9.51
C TYR A 346 10.29 -18.45 -10.34
N LEU A 347 10.16 -17.30 -9.68
CA LEU A 347 9.89 -16.00 -10.29
C LEU A 347 11.08 -15.07 -10.04
N ARG A 348 11.63 -14.48 -11.11
CA ARG A 348 12.76 -13.54 -11.04
C ARG A 348 12.33 -12.10 -11.25
N ARG A 349 11.47 -11.86 -12.24
CA ARG A 349 11.07 -10.51 -12.62
C ARG A 349 9.66 -10.49 -13.17
N VAL A 350 8.90 -9.47 -12.79
CA VAL A 350 7.64 -9.11 -13.43
C VAL A 350 7.73 -7.67 -13.90
N THR A 351 7.21 -7.38 -15.09
CA THR A 351 7.17 -6.03 -15.65
C THR A 351 5.80 -5.79 -16.25
N VAL A 352 5.26 -4.60 -16.00
CA VAL A 352 4.05 -4.08 -16.64
C VAL A 352 4.47 -2.87 -17.45
N ARG A 353 4.16 -2.85 -18.74
CA ARG A 353 4.52 -1.78 -19.68
C ARG A 353 3.24 -1.27 -20.33
N LYS A 354 3.12 0.05 -20.48
CA LYS A 354 2.09 0.62 -21.36
C LYS A 354 2.44 0.21 -22.79
N ALA A 355 1.54 -0.46 -23.48
CA ALA A 355 1.73 -0.68 -24.91
C ALA A 355 1.70 0.71 -25.54
N GLY A 356 2.80 1.14 -26.17
CA GLY A 356 2.77 2.33 -27.00
C GLY A 356 1.73 2.18 -28.10
N ASP A 357 1.18 3.31 -28.54
CA ASP A 357 0.30 3.37 -29.72
C ASP A 357 0.96 2.79 -30.97
#